data_AF-A0A225VAH2-F1
#
_entry.id   AF-A0A225VAH2-F1
#
_cell.length_a   1.000
_cell.length_b   1.000
_cell.length_c   1.000
_cell.angle_alpha   90.00
_cell.angle_beta   90.00
_cell.angle_gamma   90.00
#
_symmetry.space_group_name_H-M   'P 1'
#
loop_
_entity.id
_entity.type
_entity.pdbx_description
1 polymer ?
#
loop_
_entity_poly.entity_id
_entity_poly.type
_entity_poly.pdbx_seq_one_letter_code
_entity_poly.pdbx_strand_id
1 'polypeptide(L)'
;MAEGTVNEERSLRAGTADEGDSDKEERADGFISKLANLFKKKINVAKWADADKSDDFVMKKLKLTGLSGEALTQHTNYKFYEQFVTLKRVNAWQKADASTYAVWRELGLGHINTWDDLVNAADTDAFKLYLQYAEAFDKKAITKSVLEFKPLPILGTDTSWSERVARIVSWRATGKLEEYVVLALGFDRFSPAELLANKNGKAFEIFWLLKNDKSLHVNPQSTKDMLKKFEDLDKLSPQEMTILKSKDSLEKPQRRSKFIFRKVLGMRDVPEAEIPKSEKFETYKYMYDLIKNDKSEGY
;
A
#
# COMPACT_ATOMS: atom_id res chain seq x y z
N MET A 1 -53.49 45.84 -52.87
CA MET A 1 -52.24 45.52 -53.59
C MET A 1 -51.31 44.82 -52.62
N ALA A 2 -50.81 43.65 -53.01
CA ALA A 2 -49.96 42.70 -52.29
C ALA A 2 -50.62 41.90 -51.14
N GLU A 3 -51.34 40.85 -51.54
CA GLU A 3 -51.61 39.64 -50.75
C GLU A 3 -50.34 38.79 -50.66
N GLY A 4 -50.01 38.31 -49.46
CA GLY A 4 -48.97 37.31 -49.22
C GLY A 4 -49.56 35.91 -49.32
N THR A 5 -49.02 35.12 -50.23
CA THR A 5 -49.39 33.74 -50.52
C THR A 5 -48.94 32.77 -49.42
N VAL A 6 -49.92 32.08 -48.84
CA VAL A 6 -49.76 30.79 -48.15
C VAL A 6 -49.88 29.71 -49.23
N ASN A 7 -48.95 28.77 -49.28
CA ASN A 7 -49.14 27.52 -50.00
C ASN A 7 -48.66 26.35 -49.13
N GLU A 8 -49.63 25.55 -48.72
CA GLU A 8 -49.48 24.22 -48.14
C GLU A 8 -48.98 23.24 -49.20
N GLU A 9 -48.00 22.40 -48.85
CA GLU A 9 -47.86 21.07 -49.45
C GLU A 9 -48.31 20.01 -48.43
N ARG A 10 -49.52 19.52 -48.69
CA ARG A 10 -50.00 18.13 -48.57
C ARG A 10 -48.84 17.11 -48.74
N SER A 11 -48.76 15.92 -48.12
CA SER A 11 -49.82 15.00 -47.70
C SER A 11 -49.26 13.59 -47.34
N LEU A 12 -49.91 12.96 -46.35
CA LEU A 12 -50.25 11.53 -46.19
C LEU A 12 -49.32 10.50 -45.47
N ARG A 13 -49.92 9.97 -44.37
CA ARG A 13 -50.01 8.54 -43.89
C ARG A 13 -48.75 7.91 -43.26
N ALA A 14 -48.82 7.04 -42.24
CA ALA A 14 -49.90 6.40 -41.46
C ALA A 14 -49.27 5.66 -40.26
N GLY A 15 -50.02 5.49 -39.16
CA GLY A 15 -49.91 4.41 -38.15
C GLY A 15 -48.66 4.44 -37.26
N THR A 16 -48.62 4.01 -35.99
CA THR A 16 -49.52 3.36 -35.04
C THR A 16 -48.73 3.27 -33.72
N ALA A 17 -49.43 3.29 -32.58
CA ALA A 17 -49.04 2.76 -31.25
C ALA A 17 -47.80 3.40 -30.57
N ASP A 18 -47.94 4.07 -29.43
CA ASP A 18 -48.21 3.58 -28.07
C ASP A 18 -46.95 3.13 -27.31
N GLU A 19 -46.85 3.65 -26.08
CA GLU A 19 -46.02 3.28 -24.92
C GLU A 19 -44.54 2.85 -25.07
N GLY A 20 -43.67 3.59 -24.35
CA GLY A 20 -42.50 2.99 -23.69
C GLY A 20 -41.20 3.79 -23.78
N ASP A 21 -41.00 4.79 -22.90
CA ASP A 21 -39.64 5.19 -22.49
C ASP A 21 -39.61 5.87 -21.10
N SER A 22 -40.04 5.15 -20.05
CA SER A 22 -39.82 5.54 -18.63
C SER A 22 -38.82 4.63 -17.90
N ASP A 23 -38.24 3.65 -18.60
CA ASP A 23 -37.59 2.48 -17.97
C ASP A 23 -36.06 2.59 -17.83
N LYS A 24 -35.49 3.71 -18.29
CA LYS A 24 -34.04 3.97 -18.27
C LYS A 24 -33.61 4.80 -17.06
N GLU A 25 -34.46 5.69 -16.55
CA GLU A 25 -34.15 6.51 -15.36
C GLU A 25 -34.19 5.70 -14.06
N GLU A 26 -35.19 4.81 -13.86
CA GLU A 26 -35.28 3.99 -12.64
C GLU A 26 -34.10 3.01 -12.46
N ARG A 27 -33.51 2.54 -13.57
CA ARG A 27 -32.34 1.65 -13.52
C ARG A 27 -31.08 2.39 -13.07
N ALA A 28 -30.91 3.65 -13.45
CA ALA A 28 -29.78 4.47 -13.01
C ALA A 28 -29.92 4.88 -11.54
N ASP A 29 -31.13 5.27 -11.12
CA ASP A 29 -31.41 5.66 -9.72
C ASP A 29 -31.33 4.48 -8.75
N GLY A 30 -31.79 3.30 -9.18
CA GLY A 30 -31.63 2.05 -8.42
C GLY A 30 -30.16 1.63 -8.25
N PHE A 31 -29.29 1.95 -9.22
CA PHE A 31 -27.87 1.63 -9.16
C PHE A 31 -27.09 2.61 -8.27
N ILE A 32 -27.36 3.91 -8.40
CA ILE A 32 -26.75 4.96 -7.56
C ILE A 32 -27.15 4.78 -6.09
N SER A 33 -28.43 4.48 -5.83
CA SER A 33 -28.92 4.24 -4.45
C SER A 33 -28.30 3.00 -3.81
N LYS A 34 -28.12 1.90 -4.56
CA LYS A 34 -27.39 0.70 -4.08
C LYS A 34 -25.94 1.01 -3.74
N LEU A 35 -25.23 1.76 -4.59
CA LEU A 35 -23.86 2.20 -4.32
C LEU A 35 -23.79 3.06 -3.05
N ALA A 36 -24.64 4.09 -2.95
CA ALA A 36 -24.70 4.97 -1.78
C ALA A 36 -24.93 4.17 -0.47
N ASN A 37 -25.79 3.15 -0.53
CA ASN A 37 -26.08 2.30 0.62
C ASN A 37 -24.88 1.40 1.01
N LEU A 38 -24.12 0.89 0.04
CA LEU A 38 -22.87 0.16 0.29
C LEU A 38 -21.81 1.07 0.96
N PHE A 39 -21.65 2.29 0.45
CA PHE A 39 -20.74 3.28 1.05
C PHE A 39 -21.16 3.64 2.48
N LYS A 40 -22.45 3.87 2.72
CA LYS A 40 -23.00 4.15 4.05
C LYS A 40 -22.71 3.01 5.03
N LYS A 41 -22.87 1.74 4.60
CA LYS A 41 -22.53 0.57 5.43
C LYS A 41 -21.06 0.52 5.79
N LYS A 42 -20.14 0.74 4.83
CA LYS A 42 -18.68 0.79 5.11
C LYS A 42 -18.32 1.87 6.13
N ILE A 43 -18.88 3.07 5.98
CA ILE A 43 -18.66 4.18 6.92
C ILE A 43 -19.18 3.81 8.32
N ASN A 44 -20.38 3.24 8.40
CA ASN A 44 -20.96 2.82 9.67
C ASN A 44 -20.13 1.72 10.36
N VAL A 45 -19.65 0.74 9.60
CA VAL A 45 -18.78 -0.33 10.09
C VAL A 45 -17.51 0.23 10.73
N ALA A 46 -16.84 1.17 10.07
CA ALA A 46 -15.66 1.84 10.63
C ALA A 46 -16.00 2.57 11.94
N LYS A 47 -17.07 3.37 11.93
CA LYS A 47 -17.54 4.08 13.14
C LYS A 47 -17.87 3.13 14.30
N TRP A 48 -18.48 1.98 14.01
CA TRP A 48 -18.82 1.00 15.04
C TRP A 48 -17.57 0.31 15.60
N ALA A 49 -16.58 0.02 14.77
CA ALA A 49 -15.30 -0.54 15.21
C ALA A 49 -14.51 0.48 16.07
N ASP A 50 -14.49 1.76 15.68
CA ASP A 50 -13.83 2.82 16.45
C ASP A 50 -14.46 3.01 17.82
N ALA A 51 -15.80 2.99 17.86
CA ALA A 51 -16.61 3.10 19.08
C ALA A 51 -16.72 1.78 19.87
N ASP A 52 -15.92 0.76 19.51
CA ASP A 52 -15.84 -0.55 20.16
C ASP A 52 -17.21 -1.18 20.44
N LYS A 53 -18.08 -1.16 19.43
CA LYS A 53 -19.41 -1.77 19.55
C LYS A 53 -19.33 -3.29 19.73
N SER A 54 -20.37 -3.87 20.33
CA SER A 54 -20.47 -5.32 20.46
C SER A 54 -20.82 -5.97 19.13
N ASP A 55 -20.40 -7.22 18.99
CA ASP A 55 -20.66 -8.06 17.83
C ASP A 55 -22.17 -8.22 17.61
N ASP A 56 -22.93 -8.48 18.69
CA ASP A 56 -24.40 -8.54 18.68
C ASP A 56 -25.06 -7.26 18.14
N PHE A 57 -24.56 -6.09 18.54
CA PHE A 57 -25.07 -4.81 18.06
C PHE A 57 -24.89 -4.69 16.54
N VAL A 58 -23.71 -5.04 16.04
CA VAL A 58 -23.40 -4.94 14.61
C VAL A 58 -24.15 -6.00 13.81
N MET A 59 -24.22 -7.25 14.28
CA MET A 59 -25.02 -8.30 13.65
C MET A 59 -26.50 -7.90 13.54
N LYS A 60 -27.07 -7.31 14.60
CA LYS A 60 -28.45 -6.79 14.58
C LYS A 60 -28.61 -5.66 13.55
N LYS A 61 -27.68 -4.70 13.49
CA LYS A 61 -27.72 -3.60 12.52
C LYS A 61 -27.52 -4.06 11.08
N LEU A 62 -26.78 -5.14 10.87
CA LEU A 62 -26.57 -5.77 9.56
C LEU A 62 -27.64 -6.81 9.20
N LYS A 63 -28.64 -7.01 10.06
CA LYS A 63 -29.71 -8.01 9.91
C LYS A 63 -29.18 -9.44 9.74
N LEU A 64 -28.16 -9.78 10.54
CA LEU A 64 -27.53 -11.11 10.56
C LEU A 64 -27.97 -11.95 11.78
N THR A 65 -28.75 -11.36 12.69
CA THR A 65 -29.24 -12.05 13.90
C THR A 65 -30.08 -13.27 13.51
N GLY A 66 -29.80 -14.42 14.14
CA GLY A 66 -30.50 -15.68 13.89
C GLY A 66 -30.00 -16.46 12.67
N LEU A 67 -29.04 -15.93 11.90
CA LEU A 67 -28.37 -16.67 10.83
C LEU A 67 -27.16 -17.43 11.39
N SER A 68 -26.90 -18.63 10.87
CA SER A 68 -25.74 -19.45 11.22
C SER A 68 -25.26 -20.28 10.03
N GLY A 69 -24.02 -20.78 10.09
CA GLY A 69 -23.44 -21.63 9.04
C GLY A 69 -23.47 -20.94 7.67
N GLU A 70 -23.87 -21.68 6.64
CA GLU A 70 -23.95 -21.19 5.26
C GLU A 70 -24.92 -20.01 5.11
N ALA A 71 -26.05 -20.02 5.83
CA ALA A 71 -27.03 -18.94 5.76
C ALA A 71 -26.44 -17.59 6.24
N LEU A 72 -25.49 -17.63 7.18
CA LEU A 72 -24.77 -16.45 7.62
C LEU A 72 -23.70 -16.05 6.60
N THR A 73 -22.83 -16.96 6.20
CA THR A 73 -21.64 -16.64 5.38
C THR A 73 -21.99 -16.24 3.95
N GLN A 74 -23.08 -16.75 3.39
CA GLN A 74 -23.55 -16.39 2.05
C GLN A 74 -24.39 -15.10 2.04
N HIS A 75 -24.77 -14.56 3.21
CA HIS A 75 -25.59 -13.36 3.26
C HIS A 75 -24.81 -12.13 2.77
N THR A 76 -25.42 -11.32 1.91
CA THR A 76 -24.76 -10.14 1.29
C THR A 76 -24.18 -9.14 2.30
N ASN A 77 -24.74 -9.08 3.52
CA ASN A 77 -24.23 -8.18 4.57
C ASN A 77 -23.09 -8.78 5.41
N TYR A 78 -22.81 -10.08 5.30
CA TYR A 78 -21.79 -10.75 6.10
C TYR A 78 -20.39 -10.16 5.89
N LYS A 79 -20.03 -9.81 4.65
CA LYS A 79 -18.77 -9.10 4.33
C LYS A 79 -18.54 -7.80 5.13
N PHE A 80 -19.63 -7.11 5.51
CA PHE A 80 -19.52 -5.90 6.34
C PHE A 80 -19.27 -6.22 7.81
N TYR A 81 -19.76 -7.37 8.27
CA TYR A 81 -19.46 -7.89 9.60
C TYR A 81 -18.00 -8.36 9.67
N GLU A 82 -17.49 -9.07 8.67
CA GLU A 82 -16.07 -9.44 8.58
C GLU A 82 -15.16 -8.21 8.59
N GLN A 83 -15.53 -7.17 7.83
CA GLN A 83 -14.83 -5.90 7.84
C GLN A 83 -14.86 -5.23 9.23
N PHE A 84 -15.99 -5.30 9.95
CA PHE A 84 -16.10 -4.78 11.31
C PHE A 84 -15.17 -5.51 12.29
N VAL A 85 -15.18 -6.84 12.30
CA VAL A 85 -14.30 -7.66 13.16
C VAL A 85 -12.83 -7.33 12.90
N THR A 86 -12.47 -7.22 11.62
CA THR A 86 -11.11 -6.87 11.19
C THR A 86 -10.69 -5.49 11.71
N LEU A 87 -11.52 -4.46 11.49
CA LEU A 87 -11.22 -3.10 11.96
C LEU A 87 -11.16 -3.01 13.49
N LYS A 88 -12.06 -3.70 14.19
CA LYS A 88 -12.07 -3.75 15.66
C LYS A 88 -10.75 -4.32 16.19
N ARG A 89 -10.24 -5.39 15.58
CA ARG A 89 -8.95 -5.99 15.95
C ARG A 89 -7.77 -5.06 15.64
N VAL A 90 -7.74 -4.45 14.45
CA VAL A 90 -6.73 -3.44 14.08
C VAL A 90 -6.73 -2.26 15.07
N ASN A 91 -7.90 -1.75 15.42
CA ASN A 91 -8.07 -0.66 16.37
C ASN A 91 -7.59 -1.05 17.77
N ALA A 92 -7.86 -2.27 18.22
CA ALA A 92 -7.37 -2.78 19.51
C ALA A 92 -5.84 -2.78 19.57
N TRP A 93 -5.17 -3.32 18.55
CA TRP A 93 -3.70 -3.30 18.46
C TRP A 93 -3.14 -1.88 18.36
N GLN A 94 -3.82 -0.96 17.66
CA GLN A 94 -3.41 0.43 17.61
C GLN A 94 -3.58 1.15 18.95
N LYS A 95 -4.64 0.86 19.71
CA LYS A 95 -4.86 1.42 21.05
C LYS A 95 -3.83 0.91 22.05
N ALA A 96 -3.43 -0.35 21.90
CA ALA A 96 -2.35 -0.96 22.69
C ALA A 96 -0.93 -0.51 22.27
N ASP A 97 -0.81 0.34 21.23
CA ASP A 97 0.47 0.72 20.61
C ASP A 97 1.38 -0.50 20.32
N ALA A 98 0.77 -1.61 19.87
CA ALA A 98 1.51 -2.83 19.51
C ALA A 98 2.52 -2.54 18.38
N SER A 99 3.65 -3.24 18.38
CA SER A 99 4.59 -3.20 17.25
C SER A 99 4.09 -4.10 16.11
N THR A 100 4.56 -3.85 14.88
CA THR A 100 4.25 -4.76 13.76
C THR A 100 4.79 -6.16 14.02
N TYR A 101 5.95 -6.28 14.66
CA TYR A 101 6.53 -7.57 15.05
C TYR A 101 5.66 -8.30 16.08
N ALA A 102 5.14 -7.61 17.09
CA ALA A 102 4.25 -8.23 18.07
C ALA A 102 2.99 -8.79 17.40
N VAL A 103 2.36 -8.02 16.50
CA VAL A 103 1.18 -8.47 15.74
C VAL A 103 1.53 -9.60 14.77
N TRP A 104 2.69 -9.56 14.11
CA TRP A 104 3.20 -10.64 13.27
C TRP A 104 3.30 -11.96 14.05
N ARG A 105 3.87 -11.91 15.27
CA ARG A 105 3.98 -13.08 16.17
C ARG A 105 2.61 -13.54 16.68
N GLU A 106 1.73 -12.63 17.10
CA GLU A 106 0.38 -12.95 17.58
C GLU A 106 -0.46 -13.66 16.51
N LEU A 107 -0.31 -13.25 15.25
CA LEU A 107 -0.98 -13.88 14.11
C LEU A 107 -0.38 -15.22 13.71
N GLY A 108 0.57 -15.74 14.49
CA GLY A 108 1.24 -16.99 14.23
C GLY A 108 2.25 -16.91 13.09
N LEU A 109 2.49 -15.76 12.46
CA LEU A 109 3.40 -15.64 11.30
C LEU A 109 4.89 -15.74 11.70
N GLY A 110 5.18 -15.79 13.01
CA GLY A 110 6.53 -15.90 13.57
C GLY A 110 7.33 -17.14 13.18
N HIS A 111 6.71 -18.17 12.59
CA HIS A 111 7.38 -19.37 12.11
C HIS A 111 7.71 -19.35 10.61
N ILE A 112 7.34 -18.28 9.89
CA ILE A 112 7.65 -18.13 8.47
C ILE A 112 9.14 -17.82 8.32
N ASN A 113 9.90 -18.80 7.84
CA ASN A 113 11.36 -18.68 7.76
C ASN A 113 11.90 -18.87 6.33
N THR A 114 11.08 -19.35 5.41
CA THR A 114 11.45 -19.56 4.01
C THR A 114 10.61 -18.71 3.05
N TRP A 115 11.08 -18.58 1.81
CA TRP A 115 10.33 -17.95 0.73
C TRP A 115 9.02 -18.70 0.44
N ASP A 116 9.06 -20.04 0.43
CA ASP A 116 7.88 -20.88 0.23
C ASP A 116 6.85 -20.66 1.34
N ASP A 117 7.27 -20.62 2.61
CA ASP A 117 6.37 -20.31 3.73
C ASP A 117 5.69 -18.95 3.52
N LEU A 118 6.46 -17.94 3.12
CA LEU A 118 5.97 -16.57 2.95
C LEU A 118 5.00 -16.46 1.77
N VAL A 119 5.30 -17.10 0.64
CA VAL A 119 4.42 -17.14 -0.54
C VAL A 119 3.14 -17.92 -0.23
N ASN A 120 3.23 -19.05 0.48
CA ASN A 120 2.05 -19.82 0.88
C ASN A 120 1.18 -19.06 1.88
N ALA A 121 1.81 -18.33 2.81
CA ALA A 121 1.10 -17.50 3.78
C ALA A 121 0.38 -16.31 3.14
N ALA A 122 0.82 -15.81 1.99
CA ALA A 122 0.34 -14.57 1.38
C ALA A 122 -1.18 -14.48 1.17
N ASP A 123 -1.84 -15.63 0.93
CA ASP A 123 -3.29 -15.70 0.72
C ASP A 123 -4.09 -15.99 2.00
N THR A 124 -3.42 -16.28 3.12
CA THR A 124 -4.08 -16.54 4.40
C THR A 124 -4.70 -15.28 4.98
N ASP A 125 -5.77 -15.43 5.74
CA ASP A 125 -6.43 -14.31 6.42
C ASP A 125 -5.51 -13.66 7.46
N ALA A 126 -4.66 -14.45 8.12
CA ALA A 126 -3.66 -13.95 9.06
C ALA A 126 -2.68 -12.98 8.38
N PHE A 127 -2.13 -13.35 7.20
CA PHE A 127 -1.21 -12.49 6.48
C PHE A 127 -1.90 -11.22 5.95
N LYS A 128 -3.10 -11.35 5.39
CA LYS A 128 -3.90 -10.19 4.93
C LYS A 128 -4.22 -9.23 6.06
N LEU A 129 -4.60 -9.75 7.23
CA LEU A 129 -4.86 -8.98 8.43
C LEU A 129 -3.60 -8.27 8.94
N TYR A 130 -2.45 -8.96 8.90
CA TYR A 130 -1.16 -8.33 9.21
C TYR A 130 -0.85 -7.15 8.26
N LEU A 131 -1.01 -7.32 6.94
CA LEU A 131 -0.76 -6.24 5.98
C LEU A 131 -1.66 -5.02 6.23
N GLN A 132 -2.93 -5.25 6.56
CA GLN A 132 -3.86 -4.16 6.90
C GLN A 132 -3.43 -3.44 8.19
N TYR A 133 -3.01 -4.18 9.21
CA TYR A 133 -2.47 -3.59 10.43
C TYR A 133 -1.19 -2.79 10.15
N ALA A 134 -0.25 -3.36 9.40
CA ALA A 134 0.99 -2.71 9.00
C ALA A 134 0.74 -1.39 8.26
N GLU A 135 -0.23 -1.35 7.34
CA GLU A 135 -0.61 -0.11 6.64
C GLU A 135 -1.21 0.93 7.61
N ALA A 136 -2.07 0.49 8.52
CA ALA A 136 -2.69 1.37 9.52
C ALA A 136 -1.64 1.92 10.51
N PHE A 137 -0.68 1.09 10.91
CA PHE A 137 0.48 1.46 11.72
C PHE A 137 1.30 2.55 11.02
N ASP A 138 1.59 2.39 9.73
CA ASP A 138 2.36 3.36 8.95
C ASP A 138 1.63 4.70 8.80
N LYS A 139 0.32 4.67 8.55
CA LYS A 139 -0.51 5.87 8.50
C LYS A 139 -0.48 6.61 9.83
N LYS A 140 -0.65 5.90 10.95
CA LYS A 140 -0.55 6.47 12.30
C LYS A 140 0.84 7.08 12.56
N ALA A 141 1.91 6.38 12.15
CA ALA A 141 3.27 6.86 12.29
C ALA A 141 3.53 8.14 11.49
N ILE A 142 3.08 8.21 10.23
CA ILE A 142 3.17 9.42 9.40
C ILE A 142 2.39 10.56 10.04
N THR A 143 1.15 10.33 10.49
CA THR A 143 0.34 11.35 11.16
C THR A 143 1.02 11.87 12.43
N LYS A 144 1.52 10.98 13.30
CA LYS A 144 2.26 11.37 14.51
C LYS A 144 3.54 12.14 14.16
N SER A 145 4.24 11.76 13.10
CA SER A 145 5.47 12.44 12.68
C SER A 145 5.20 13.85 12.16
N VAL A 146 4.15 14.02 11.35
CA VAL A 146 3.79 15.32 10.77
C VAL A 146 3.13 16.25 11.79
N LEU A 147 2.20 15.74 12.60
CA LEU A 147 1.39 16.58 13.51
C LEU A 147 2.03 16.75 14.90
N GLU A 148 2.73 15.72 15.39
CA GLU A 148 3.30 15.71 16.75
C GLU A 148 4.84 15.77 16.74
N PHE A 149 5.47 15.92 15.56
CA PHE A 149 6.93 15.94 15.39
C PHE A 149 7.65 14.73 15.99
N LYS A 150 6.96 13.59 16.08
CA LYS A 150 7.52 12.35 16.61
C LYS A 150 8.41 11.65 15.59
N PRO A 151 9.50 10.99 16.03
CA PRO A 151 10.33 10.20 15.14
C PRO A 151 9.52 9.03 14.57
N LEU A 152 9.76 8.70 13.30
CA LEU A 152 9.17 7.51 12.71
C LEU A 152 9.68 6.24 13.42
N PRO A 153 8.83 5.23 13.62
CA PRO A 153 9.28 3.92 14.09
C PRO A 153 10.17 3.27 13.02
N ILE A 154 11.24 2.62 13.47
CA ILE A 154 12.16 1.90 12.61
C ILE A 154 11.92 0.39 12.69
N LEU A 155 12.10 -0.31 11.58
CA LEU A 155 12.17 -1.76 11.56
C LEU A 155 13.53 -2.20 12.10
N GLY A 156 13.56 -2.43 13.42
CA GLY A 156 14.76 -2.75 14.20
C GLY A 156 15.38 -4.09 13.86
N THR A 157 16.39 -4.47 14.65
CA THR A 157 17.14 -5.73 14.51
C THR A 157 16.33 -6.97 14.88
N ASP A 158 15.27 -6.81 15.66
CA ASP A 158 14.32 -7.85 16.07
C ASP A 158 13.32 -8.23 14.95
N THR A 159 13.15 -7.35 13.96
CA THR A 159 12.31 -7.61 12.79
C THR A 159 12.92 -8.72 11.93
N SER A 160 12.23 -9.86 11.87
CA SER A 160 12.64 -10.99 11.03
C SER A 160 12.72 -10.61 9.54
N TRP A 161 13.54 -11.33 8.77
CA TRP A 161 13.65 -11.09 7.33
C TRP A 161 12.29 -11.23 6.63
N SER A 162 11.51 -12.25 6.97
CA SER A 162 10.17 -12.50 6.41
C SER A 162 9.20 -11.35 6.69
N GLU A 163 9.17 -10.82 7.92
CA GLU A 163 8.35 -9.65 8.24
C GLU A 163 8.82 -8.42 7.44
N ARG A 164 10.14 -8.21 7.35
CA ARG A 164 10.71 -7.09 6.58
C ARG A 164 10.30 -7.16 5.12
N VAL A 165 10.38 -8.32 4.49
CA VAL A 165 9.89 -8.55 3.12
C VAL A 165 8.40 -8.22 3.01
N ALA A 166 7.57 -8.72 3.94
CA ALA A 166 6.13 -8.42 3.95
C ALA A 166 5.85 -6.90 4.04
N ARG A 167 6.64 -6.18 4.84
CA ARG A 167 6.59 -4.71 4.96
C ARG A 167 6.96 -4.03 3.65
N ILE A 168 8.05 -4.45 2.99
CA ILE A 168 8.46 -3.90 1.68
C ILE A 168 7.36 -4.11 0.63
N VAL A 169 6.80 -5.31 0.55
CA VAL A 169 5.72 -5.63 -0.40
C VAL A 169 4.49 -4.77 -0.11
N SER A 170 4.10 -4.61 1.16
CA SER A 170 3.03 -3.69 1.55
C SER A 170 3.30 -2.25 1.13
N TRP A 171 4.53 -1.75 1.36
CA TRP A 171 4.92 -0.40 0.98
C TRP A 171 4.91 -0.19 -0.52
N ARG A 172 5.30 -1.21 -1.29
CA ARG A 172 5.26 -1.18 -2.75
C ARG A 172 3.82 -1.15 -3.27
N ALA A 173 2.95 -2.00 -2.72
CA ALA A 173 1.55 -2.11 -3.10
C ALA A 173 0.76 -0.82 -2.78
N THR A 174 1.04 -0.22 -1.63
CA THR A 174 0.37 1.00 -1.14
C THR A 174 1.05 2.30 -1.60
N GLY A 175 2.09 2.21 -2.44
CA GLY A 175 2.72 3.36 -3.07
C GLY A 175 3.49 4.27 -2.09
N LYS A 176 4.05 3.73 -1.00
CA LYS A 176 4.82 4.52 -0.03
C LYS A 176 5.98 5.27 -0.69
N LEU A 177 6.25 6.47 -0.19
CA LEU A 177 7.35 7.32 -0.66
C LEU A 177 8.70 6.71 -0.29
N GLU A 178 9.71 6.91 -1.13
CA GLU A 178 11.08 6.41 -0.86
C GLU A 178 11.63 7.02 0.43
N GLU A 179 11.36 8.30 0.68
CA GLU A 179 11.75 8.99 1.92
C GLU A 179 11.22 8.28 3.16
N TYR A 180 9.94 7.89 3.15
CA TYR A 180 9.34 7.15 4.27
C TYR A 180 10.02 5.80 4.46
N VAL A 181 10.24 5.04 3.38
CA VAL A 181 10.86 3.70 3.45
C VAL A 181 12.28 3.77 3.99
N VAL A 182 13.07 4.75 3.53
CA VAL A 182 14.43 5.00 4.03
C VAL A 182 14.42 5.30 5.53
N LEU A 183 13.53 6.18 6.00
CA LEU A 183 13.40 6.51 7.42
C LEU A 183 12.90 5.31 8.24
N ALA A 184 11.92 4.56 7.75
CA ALA A 184 11.38 3.37 8.41
C ALA A 184 12.41 2.22 8.46
N LEU A 185 13.38 2.20 7.55
CA LEU A 185 14.53 1.29 7.59
C LEU A 185 15.72 1.87 8.39
N GLY A 186 15.55 3.04 9.01
CA GLY A 186 16.50 3.60 9.97
C GLY A 186 17.80 4.12 9.36
N PHE A 187 17.83 4.48 8.07
CA PHE A 187 19.04 5.02 7.43
C PHE A 187 19.49 6.37 8.02
N ASP A 188 18.62 7.10 8.71
CA ASP A 188 18.96 8.31 9.46
C ASP A 188 19.66 8.01 10.81
N ARG A 189 19.54 6.77 11.31
CA ARG A 189 19.92 6.38 12.69
C ARG A 189 20.99 5.33 12.75
N PHE A 190 20.98 4.37 11.83
CA PHE A 190 21.92 3.26 11.78
C PHE A 190 23.17 3.63 10.99
N SER A 191 24.30 3.15 11.48
CA SER A 191 25.56 3.10 10.73
C SER A 191 25.46 2.14 9.54
N PRO A 192 26.33 2.27 8.52
CA PRO A 192 26.40 1.31 7.42
C PRO A 192 26.58 -0.15 7.87
N ALA A 193 27.36 -0.38 8.94
CA ALA A 193 27.56 -1.71 9.50
C ALA A 193 26.25 -2.31 10.07
N GLU A 194 25.46 -1.50 10.78
CA GLU A 194 24.16 -1.91 11.30
C GLU A 194 23.16 -2.17 10.17
N LEU A 195 23.12 -1.29 9.16
CA LEU A 195 22.26 -1.44 7.96
C LEU A 195 22.59 -2.71 7.15
N LEU A 196 23.86 -3.10 7.14
CA LEU A 196 24.29 -4.36 6.54
C LEU A 196 23.87 -5.56 7.40
N ALA A 197 24.13 -5.50 8.71
CA ALA A 197 23.82 -6.59 9.63
C ALA A 197 22.32 -6.92 9.71
N ASN A 198 21.45 -5.90 9.69
CA ASN A 198 20.00 -6.06 9.73
C ASN A 198 19.35 -6.24 8.33
N LYS A 199 20.16 -6.23 7.27
CA LYS A 199 19.75 -6.34 5.85
C LYS A 199 18.84 -5.21 5.34
N ASN A 200 18.82 -4.05 6.00
CA ASN A 200 18.00 -2.90 5.59
C ASN A 200 18.46 -2.31 4.25
N GLY A 201 19.77 -2.32 4.00
CA GLY A 201 20.32 -1.93 2.70
C GLY A 201 19.74 -2.75 1.55
N LYS A 202 19.81 -4.08 1.67
CA LYS A 202 19.29 -5.03 0.66
C LYS A 202 17.77 -4.88 0.50
N ALA A 203 17.03 -4.75 1.61
CA ALA A 203 15.58 -4.55 1.55
C ALA A 203 15.20 -3.26 0.80
N PHE A 204 15.95 -2.17 1.02
CA PHE A 204 15.74 -0.91 0.31
C PHE A 204 16.10 -0.99 -1.17
N GLU A 205 17.23 -1.61 -1.52
CA GLU A 205 17.66 -1.82 -2.92
C GLU A 205 16.57 -2.53 -3.73
N ILE A 206 16.01 -3.62 -3.17
CA ILE A 206 14.93 -4.38 -3.82
C ILE A 206 13.65 -3.55 -3.90
N PHE A 207 13.25 -2.86 -2.83
CA PHE A 207 12.09 -1.94 -2.86
C PHE A 207 12.24 -0.92 -3.99
N TRP A 208 13.41 -0.31 -4.10
CA TRP A 208 13.70 0.73 -5.07
C TRP A 208 13.59 0.19 -6.50
N LEU A 209 14.10 -1.02 -6.77
CA LEU A 209 13.96 -1.69 -8.07
C LEU A 209 12.50 -2.03 -8.39
N LEU A 210 11.79 -2.69 -7.47
CA LEU A 210 10.37 -3.01 -7.64
C LEU A 210 9.51 -1.77 -7.94
N LYS A 211 9.91 -0.62 -7.39
CA LYS A 211 9.24 0.66 -7.59
C LYS A 211 9.57 1.33 -8.92
N ASN A 212 10.84 1.28 -9.35
CA ASN A 212 11.35 2.12 -10.42
C ASN A 212 11.61 1.37 -11.74
N ASP A 213 11.91 0.08 -11.70
CA ASP A 213 12.14 -0.73 -12.90
C ASP A 213 10.81 -1.32 -13.43
N LYS A 214 10.26 -0.67 -14.44
CA LYS A 214 9.02 -1.11 -15.10
C LYS A 214 9.15 -2.45 -15.84
N SER A 215 10.37 -2.87 -16.20
CA SER A 215 10.60 -4.14 -16.90
C SER A 215 10.45 -5.36 -15.99
N LEU A 216 10.34 -5.16 -14.67
CA LEU A 216 10.07 -6.25 -13.75
C LEU A 216 8.63 -6.80 -13.85
N HIS A 217 7.74 -6.09 -14.56
CA HIS A 217 6.34 -6.49 -14.80
C HIS A 217 5.58 -6.91 -13.53
N VAL A 218 5.86 -6.23 -12.42
CA VAL A 218 5.25 -6.52 -11.13
C VAL A 218 3.80 -6.07 -11.12
N ASN A 219 2.88 -6.99 -10.86
CA ASN A 219 1.48 -6.66 -10.59
C ASN A 219 1.36 -6.10 -9.15
N PRO A 220 1.11 -4.79 -8.96
CA PRO A 220 1.05 -4.19 -7.63
C PRO A 220 -0.17 -4.65 -6.81
N GLN A 221 -1.13 -5.35 -7.42
CA GLN A 221 -2.31 -5.91 -6.75
C GLN A 221 -2.10 -7.37 -6.31
N SER A 222 -1.02 -8.03 -6.75
CA SER A 222 -0.73 -9.42 -6.41
C SER A 222 0.44 -9.49 -5.44
N THR A 223 0.11 -9.69 -4.16
CA THR A 223 1.09 -9.90 -3.08
C THR A 223 2.03 -11.05 -3.40
N LYS A 224 1.50 -12.18 -3.92
CA LYS A 224 2.30 -13.34 -4.32
C LYS A 224 3.28 -13.02 -5.45
N ASP A 225 2.86 -12.27 -6.47
CA ASP A 225 3.75 -11.90 -7.56
C ASP A 225 4.87 -10.96 -7.08
N MET A 226 4.54 -10.02 -6.18
CA MET A 226 5.54 -9.15 -5.55
C MET A 226 6.53 -9.96 -4.70
N LEU A 227 6.06 -10.94 -3.93
CA LEU A 227 6.93 -11.80 -3.12
C LEU A 227 7.88 -12.64 -3.99
N LYS A 228 7.36 -13.27 -5.05
CA LYS A 228 8.20 -14.03 -6.01
C LYS A 228 9.23 -13.13 -6.68
N LYS A 229 8.82 -11.92 -7.11
CA LYS A 229 9.77 -10.98 -7.72
C LYS A 229 10.82 -10.49 -6.72
N PHE A 230 10.44 -10.31 -5.47
CA PHE A 230 11.40 -10.00 -4.41
C PHE A 230 12.41 -11.15 -4.27
N GLU A 231 11.94 -12.39 -4.17
CA GLU A 231 12.77 -13.58 -4.08
C GLU A 231 13.78 -13.67 -5.24
N ASP A 232 13.32 -13.46 -6.47
CA ASP A 232 14.19 -13.46 -7.66
C ASP A 232 15.32 -12.43 -7.52
N LEU A 233 14.98 -11.20 -7.07
CA LEU A 233 15.95 -10.11 -6.88
C LEU A 233 16.89 -10.35 -5.69
N ASP A 234 16.42 -11.04 -4.65
CA ASP A 234 17.22 -11.37 -3.48
C ASP A 234 18.32 -12.38 -3.82
N LYS A 235 18.02 -13.32 -4.74
CA LYS A 235 18.95 -14.35 -5.23
C LYS A 235 20.00 -13.85 -6.22
N LEU A 236 19.85 -12.64 -6.78
CA LEU A 236 20.83 -12.07 -7.71
C LEU A 236 22.19 -11.84 -7.03
N SER A 237 23.26 -12.17 -7.77
CA SER A 237 24.62 -11.79 -7.40
C SER A 237 24.82 -10.27 -7.43
N PRO A 238 25.87 -9.74 -6.77
CA PRO A 238 26.19 -8.32 -6.83
C PRO A 238 26.38 -7.80 -8.27
N GLN A 239 26.96 -8.61 -9.15
CA GLN A 239 27.22 -8.24 -10.55
C GLN A 239 25.92 -8.12 -11.35
N GLU A 240 25.02 -9.10 -11.23
CA GLU A 240 23.70 -9.06 -11.86
C GLU A 240 22.87 -7.87 -11.34
N MET A 241 22.97 -7.58 -10.04
CA MET A 241 22.31 -6.43 -9.43
C MET A 241 22.83 -5.11 -10.01
N THR A 242 24.14 -4.98 -10.18
CA THR A 242 24.76 -3.80 -10.82
C THR A 242 24.31 -3.62 -12.27
N ILE A 243 24.25 -4.71 -13.05
CA ILE A 243 23.73 -4.68 -14.43
C ILE A 243 22.28 -4.17 -14.43
N LEU A 244 21.46 -4.67 -13.52
CA LEU A 244 20.06 -4.29 -13.41
C LEU A 244 19.88 -2.80 -13.09
N LYS A 245 20.69 -2.26 -12.17
CA LYS A 245 20.71 -0.84 -11.78
C LYS A 245 21.28 0.08 -12.86
N SER A 246 22.04 -0.46 -13.81
CA SER A 246 22.71 0.30 -14.87
C SER A 246 21.85 0.57 -16.11
N LYS A 247 20.57 0.17 -16.09
CA LYS A 247 19.61 0.51 -17.15
C LYS A 247 19.40 2.02 -17.24
N ASP A 248 19.44 2.57 -18.46
CA ASP A 248 19.24 4.01 -18.71
C ASP A 248 17.86 4.51 -18.20
N SER A 249 16.85 3.64 -18.17
CA SER A 249 15.53 3.94 -17.61
C SER A 249 15.55 4.28 -16.10
N LEU A 250 16.64 3.98 -15.40
CA LEU A 250 16.82 4.20 -13.97
C LEU A 250 17.61 5.47 -13.62
N GLU A 251 18.19 6.18 -14.59
CA GLU A 251 18.96 7.40 -14.31
C GLU A 251 18.14 8.48 -13.60
N LYS A 252 16.92 8.74 -14.09
CA LYS A 252 16.03 9.73 -13.47
C LYS A 252 15.60 9.31 -12.05
N PRO A 253 15.16 8.05 -11.81
CA PRO A 253 15.00 7.52 -10.46
C PRO A 253 16.23 7.70 -9.56
N GLN A 254 17.44 7.40 -10.04
CA GLN A 254 18.67 7.54 -9.27
C GLN A 254 18.91 8.99 -8.82
N ARG A 255 18.79 9.96 -9.73
CA ARG A 255 18.94 11.39 -9.40
C ARG A 255 17.91 11.84 -8.35
N ARG A 256 16.66 11.39 -8.48
CA ARG A 256 15.61 11.67 -7.50
C ARG A 256 15.95 11.09 -6.13
N SER A 257 16.42 9.84 -6.07
CA SER A 257 16.78 9.19 -4.82
C SER A 257 18.03 9.82 -4.18
N LYS A 258 19.04 10.26 -4.97
CA LYS A 258 20.18 11.05 -4.48
C LYS A 258 19.73 12.28 -3.69
N PHE A 259 18.75 13.02 -4.23
CA PHE A 259 18.15 14.16 -3.53
C PHE A 259 17.43 13.77 -2.23
N ILE A 260 16.71 12.64 -2.23
CA ILE A 260 16.03 12.13 -1.03
C ILE A 260 17.04 11.76 0.06
N PHE A 261 18.16 11.11 -0.29
CA PHE A 261 19.17 10.70 0.68
C PHE A 261 19.82 11.91 1.35
N ARG A 262 20.16 12.93 0.57
CA ARG A 262 20.64 14.21 1.11
C ARG A 262 19.63 14.84 2.05
N LYS A 263 18.34 14.86 1.68
CA LYS A 263 17.27 15.37 2.55
C LYS A 263 17.19 14.60 3.88
N VAL A 264 17.12 13.27 3.81
CA VAL A 264 16.97 12.40 4.99
C VAL A 264 18.14 12.57 5.96
N LEU A 265 19.35 12.76 5.44
CA LEU A 265 20.56 12.92 6.25
C LEU A 265 20.84 14.37 6.67
N GLY A 266 19.91 15.31 6.43
CA GLY A 266 20.08 16.72 6.79
C GLY A 266 21.12 17.47 5.95
N MET A 267 21.49 16.93 4.79
CA MET A 267 22.51 17.48 3.87
C MET A 267 21.91 18.12 2.62
N ARG A 268 20.64 18.55 2.69
CA ARG A 268 19.94 19.15 1.54
C ARG A 268 20.65 20.42 1.07
N ASP A 269 21.05 21.26 2.00
CA ASP A 269 21.59 22.59 1.71
C ASP A 269 23.13 22.65 1.77
N VAL A 270 23.77 21.51 2.03
CA VAL A 270 25.24 21.38 2.06
C VAL A 270 25.79 21.42 0.63
N PRO A 271 26.77 22.27 0.29
CA PRO A 271 27.40 22.24 -1.03
C PRO A 271 28.02 20.87 -1.35
N GLU A 272 27.96 20.41 -2.61
CA GLU A 272 28.44 19.06 -2.98
C GLU A 272 29.90 18.83 -2.57
N ALA A 273 30.76 19.84 -2.72
CA ALA A 273 32.18 19.80 -2.34
C ALA A 273 32.41 19.66 -0.81
N GLU A 274 31.40 19.93 0.02
CA GLU A 274 31.47 19.82 1.47
C GLU A 274 30.82 18.55 2.01
N ILE A 275 30.04 17.83 1.19
CA ILE A 275 29.41 16.56 1.57
C ILE A 275 30.43 15.55 2.15
N PRO A 276 31.64 15.36 1.57
CA PRO A 276 32.63 14.44 2.13
C PRO A 276 33.11 14.76 3.55
N LYS A 277 32.87 15.99 4.04
CA LYS A 277 33.24 16.43 5.40
C LYS A 277 32.14 16.16 6.42
N SER A 278 30.95 15.75 5.98
CA SER A 278 29.82 15.46 6.85
C SER A 278 30.02 14.17 7.63
N GLU A 279 29.64 14.15 8.91
CA GLU A 279 29.59 12.93 9.71
C GLU A 279 28.62 11.87 9.14
N LYS A 280 27.68 12.30 8.29
CA LYS A 280 26.72 11.42 7.61
C LYS A 280 27.20 10.97 6.22
N PHE A 281 28.41 11.33 5.81
CA PHE A 281 28.93 11.02 4.49
C PHE A 281 29.00 9.52 4.21
N GLU A 282 29.50 8.72 5.17
CA GLU A 282 29.61 7.27 4.98
C GLU A 282 28.24 6.60 4.80
N THR A 283 27.23 7.05 5.55
CA THR A 283 25.85 6.58 5.36
C THR A 283 25.29 7.00 4.01
N TYR A 284 25.54 8.25 3.59
CA TYR A 284 25.12 8.73 2.27
C TYR A 284 25.76 7.95 1.13
N LYS A 285 27.07 7.72 1.21
CA LYS A 285 27.85 6.92 0.27
C LYS A 285 27.28 5.50 0.19
N TYR A 286 27.05 4.87 1.34
CA TYR A 286 26.40 3.56 1.42
C TYR A 286 25.04 3.55 0.72
N MET A 287 24.17 4.51 1.04
CA MET A 287 22.84 4.63 0.42
C MET A 287 22.90 4.82 -1.10
N TYR A 288 23.82 5.66 -1.56
CA TYR A 288 24.01 5.91 -2.98
C TYR A 288 24.53 4.65 -3.69
N ASP A 289 25.48 3.94 -3.08
CA ASP A 289 26.04 2.69 -3.61
C ASP A 289 24.97 1.60 -3.79
N LEU A 290 23.90 1.60 -2.99
CA LEU A 290 22.76 0.68 -3.16
C LEU A 290 22.04 0.87 -4.49
N ILE A 291 22.00 2.09 -5.05
CA ILE A 291 21.20 2.38 -6.25
C ILE A 291 22.02 2.83 -7.45
N LYS A 292 23.30 3.16 -7.27
CA LYS A 292 24.15 3.71 -8.32
C LYS A 292 24.40 2.70 -9.43
N ASN A 293 24.62 3.23 -10.64
CA ASN A 293 25.09 2.46 -11.79
C ASN A 293 26.62 2.55 -11.90
N ASP A 294 27.22 1.64 -12.68
CA ASP A 294 28.68 1.65 -12.94
C ASP A 294 29.16 2.90 -13.70
N LYS A 295 28.23 3.61 -14.37
CA LYS A 295 28.50 4.83 -15.14
C LYS A 295 28.47 6.12 -14.29
N SER A 296 28.18 6.03 -12.99
CA SER A 296 28.06 7.20 -12.12
C SER A 296 29.43 7.70 -11.69
N GLU A 297 29.84 8.85 -12.23
CA GLU A 297 31.03 9.56 -11.77
C GLU A 297 30.71 10.38 -10.51
N GLY A 298 31.36 10.04 -9.40
CA GLY A 298 31.42 10.88 -8.18
C GLY A 298 30.27 10.73 -7.17
N TYR A 299 30.55 11.18 -5.94
CA TYR A 299 29.64 11.21 -4.79
C TYR A 299 29.03 12.59 -4.57
#